data_AF-A0A437LXX0-F1
#
_entry.id   AF-A0A437LXX0-F1
#
_cell.length_a   1.000
_cell.length_b   1.000
_cell.length_c   1.000
_cell.angle_alpha   90.00
_cell.angle_beta   90.00
_cell.angle_gamma   90.00
#
_symmetry.space_group_name_H-M   'P 1'
#
loop_
_entity.id
_entity.type
_entity.pdbx_description
1 polymer ?
#
loop_
_entity_poly.entity_id
_entity_poly.type
_entity_poly.pdbx_seq_one_letter_code
_entity_poly.pdbx_strand_id
1 'polypeptide(L)'
;MPDTIVEKVARALCRAEGGAPTMPMNGKSLWQHYVPVARAAIIAMREPSEAMKTAGAEEGGFAGYYGDDPENRTAAQMVWHAMVDMALQEG
;
A
#
# COMPACT_ATOMS: atom_id res chain seq x y z
N MET A 1 3.51 18.98 -5.54
CA MET A 1 2.53 17.97 -5.06
C MET A 1 3.26 17.06 -4.09
N PRO A 2 2.62 16.59 -3.01
CA PRO A 2 3.23 15.57 -2.16
C PRO A 2 3.55 14.31 -2.98
N ASP A 3 4.66 13.63 -2.66
CA ASP A 3 5.05 12.36 -3.30
C ASP A 3 3.87 11.36 -3.23
N THR A 4 3.51 10.72 -4.36
CA THR A 4 2.49 9.66 -4.40
C THR A 4 2.90 8.47 -3.55
N ILE A 5 1.96 7.61 -3.16
CA ILE A 5 2.31 6.38 -2.41
C ILE A 5 3.26 5.49 -3.22
N VAL A 6 3.06 5.37 -4.54
CA VAL A 6 3.96 4.62 -5.43
C VAL A 6 5.37 5.19 -5.40
N GLU A 7 5.53 6.52 -5.46
CA GLU A 7 6.85 7.17 -5.37
C GLU A 7 7.50 6.94 -4.00
N LYS A 8 6.76 7.09 -2.91
CA LYS A 8 7.27 6.84 -1.55
C LYS A 8 7.79 5.41 -1.39
N VAL A 9 7.03 4.42 -1.84
CA VAL A 9 7.42 3.00 -1.79
C VAL A 9 8.62 2.73 -2.70
N ALA A 10 8.62 3.24 -3.92
CA ALA A 10 9.74 3.07 -4.86
C ALA A 10 11.04 3.68 -4.32
N ARG A 11 10.98 4.87 -3.71
CA ARG A 11 12.12 5.50 -3.03
C ARG A 11 12.60 4.68 -1.83
N ALA A 12 11.68 4.06 -1.08
CA ALA A 12 12.03 3.20 0.05
C ALA A 12 12.75 1.92 -0.41
N LEU A 13 12.22 1.24 -1.45
CA LEU A 13 12.85 0.06 -2.05
C LEU A 13 14.25 0.38 -2.61
N CYS A 14 14.37 1.50 -3.32
CA CYS A 14 15.65 1.97 -3.84
C CYS A 14 16.71 2.16 -2.72
N ARG A 15 16.32 2.76 -1.59
CA ARG A 15 17.21 2.92 -0.43
C ARG A 15 17.56 1.59 0.22
N ALA A 16 16.60 0.66 0.32
CA ALA A 16 16.83 -0.65 0.93
C ALA A 16 17.89 -1.48 0.17
N GLU A 17 18.00 -1.29 -1.14
CA GLU A 17 19.04 -1.90 -1.97
C GLU A 17 20.34 -1.07 -2.05
N GLY A 18 20.48 -0.02 -1.24
CA GLY A 18 21.66 0.84 -1.20
C GLY A 18 21.73 1.88 -2.31
N GLY A 19 20.68 2.03 -3.11
CA GLY A 19 20.56 3.07 -4.13
C GLY A 19 20.29 4.45 -3.54
N ALA A 20 20.77 5.49 -4.22
CA ALA A 20 20.39 6.88 -3.93
C ALA A 20 19.19 7.28 -4.82
N PRO A 21 17.98 7.49 -4.26
CA PRO A 21 16.76 7.67 -5.06
C PRO A 21 16.84 8.75 -6.12
N THR A 22 17.48 9.89 -5.81
CA THR A 22 17.62 11.05 -6.70
C THR A 22 18.79 10.93 -7.67
N MET A 23 19.57 9.85 -7.61
CA MET A 23 20.67 9.61 -8.56
C MET A 23 20.09 9.47 -9.97
N PRO A 24 20.63 10.18 -10.98
CA PRO A 24 20.21 9.99 -12.35
C PRO A 24 20.74 8.65 -12.90
N MET A 25 19.86 7.86 -13.54
CA MET A 25 20.18 6.62 -14.25
C MET A 25 19.26 6.50 -15.48
N ASN A 26 19.85 6.41 -16.68
CA ASN A 26 19.13 6.31 -17.95
C ASN A 26 18.09 7.43 -18.17
N GLY A 27 18.46 8.68 -17.85
CA GLY A 27 17.59 9.85 -18.05
C GLY A 27 16.44 9.99 -17.04
N LYS A 28 16.42 9.15 -15.99
CA LYS A 28 15.42 9.12 -14.92
C LYS A 28 16.09 9.09 -13.56
N SER A 29 15.36 9.42 -12.50
CA SER A 29 15.86 9.19 -11.13
C SER A 29 15.87 7.68 -10.83
N LEU A 30 16.85 7.19 -10.07
CA LEU A 30 17.05 5.77 -9.79
C LEU A 30 15.79 5.11 -9.21
N TRP A 31 15.05 5.82 -8.34
CA TRP A 31 13.80 5.30 -7.77
C TRP A 31 12.75 4.93 -8.83
N GLN A 32 12.76 5.56 -10.01
CA GLN A 32 11.75 5.30 -11.04
C GLN A 32 11.86 3.88 -11.62
N HIS A 33 13.03 3.24 -11.49
CA HIS A 33 13.22 1.83 -11.87
C HIS A 33 12.54 0.87 -10.88
N TYR A 34 12.24 1.33 -9.66
CA TYR A 34 11.56 0.54 -8.62
C TYR A 34 10.03 0.67 -8.67
N VAL A 35 9.47 1.51 -9.54
CA VAL A 35 8.01 1.72 -9.66
C VAL A 35 7.23 0.42 -9.90
N PRO A 36 7.66 -0.49 -10.80
CA PRO A 36 6.95 -1.76 -11.01
C PRO A 36 6.91 -2.63 -9.73
N VAL A 37 8.02 -2.70 -9.01
CA VAL A 37 8.13 -3.48 -7.76
C VAL A 37 7.30 -2.81 -6.65
N ALA A 38 7.31 -1.49 -6.58
CA ALA A 38 6.48 -0.72 -5.64
C ALA A 38 4.99 -0.99 -5.86
N ARG A 39 4.52 -0.97 -7.13
CA ARG A 39 3.13 -1.30 -7.47
C ARG A 39 2.79 -2.74 -7.07
N ALA A 40 3.69 -3.71 -7.33
CA ALA A 40 3.48 -5.10 -6.93
C ALA A 40 3.37 -5.26 -5.40
N ALA A 41 4.22 -4.57 -4.63
CA ALA A 41 4.16 -4.59 -3.18
C ALA A 41 2.84 -4.00 -2.65
N ILE A 42 2.38 -2.88 -3.21
CA ILE A 42 1.10 -2.25 -2.84
C ILE A 42 -0.08 -3.16 -3.19
N ILE A 43 -0.07 -3.82 -4.36
CA ILE A 43 -1.08 -4.82 -4.75
C ILE A 43 -1.11 -5.98 -3.75
N ALA A 44 0.05 -6.48 -3.30
CA ALA A 44 0.10 -7.55 -2.30
C ALA A 44 -0.51 -7.13 -0.95
N MET A 45 -0.33 -5.86 -0.55
CA MET A 45 -0.94 -5.29 0.66
C MET A 45 -2.46 -5.09 0.54
N ARG A 46 -3.03 -5.18 -0.67
CA ARG A 46 -4.45 -4.99 -0.88
C ARG A 46 -5.29 -5.96 -0.07
N GLU A 47 -4.80 -7.19 0.15
CA GLU A 47 -5.42 -8.15 1.05
C GLU A 47 -4.72 -8.10 2.42
N PRO A 48 -5.36 -7.53 3.46
CA PRO A 48 -4.77 -7.47 4.79
C PRO A 48 -4.74 -8.87 5.42
N SER A 49 -3.74 -9.13 6.28
CA SER A 49 -3.72 -10.34 7.10
C SER A 49 -4.84 -10.36 8.14
N GLU A 50 -5.18 -11.53 8.68
CA GLU A 50 -6.20 -11.65 9.75
C GLU A 50 -5.86 -10.82 10.99
N ALA A 51 -4.58 -10.71 11.35
CA ALA A 51 -4.13 -9.85 12.44
C ALA A 51 -4.42 -8.36 12.16
N MET A 52 -4.24 -7.91 10.91
CA MET A 52 -4.57 -6.53 10.51
C MET A 52 -6.09 -6.30 10.49
N LYS A 53 -6.87 -7.26 10.00
CA LYS A 53 -8.34 -7.21 10.05
C LYS A 53 -8.83 -7.11 11.50
N THR A 54 -8.22 -7.89 12.39
CA THR A 54 -8.53 -7.89 13.82
C THR A 54 -8.28 -6.52 14.44
N ALA A 55 -7.05 -6.01 14.30
CA ALA A 55 -6.66 -4.72 14.83
C ALA A 55 -7.54 -3.56 14.30
N GLY A 56 -7.88 -3.57 13.00
CA GLY A 56 -8.74 -2.54 12.42
C GLY A 56 -10.18 -2.57 12.93
N ALA A 57 -10.72 -3.76 13.20
CA ALA A 57 -12.07 -3.91 13.76
C ALA A 57 -12.12 -3.54 15.25
N GLU A 58 -11.09 -3.85 16.03
CA GLU A 58 -10.95 -3.43 17.44
C GLU A 58 -10.93 -1.90 17.55
N GLU A 59 -10.06 -1.22 16.80
CA GLU A 59 -9.95 0.24 16.80
C GLU A 59 -11.25 0.91 16.33
N GLY A 60 -11.92 0.34 15.32
CA GLY A 60 -13.18 0.85 14.79
C GLY A 60 -14.40 0.61 15.69
N GLY A 61 -14.25 -0.10 16.81
CA GLY A 61 -15.37 -0.45 17.70
C GLY A 61 -16.33 -1.49 17.09
N PHE A 62 -15.88 -2.26 16.11
CA PHE A 62 -16.64 -3.32 15.43
C PHE A 62 -16.39 -4.72 16.02
N ALA A 63 -15.66 -4.79 17.15
CA ALA A 63 -15.33 -6.03 17.83
C ALA A 63 -16.61 -6.83 18.18
N GLY A 64 -16.85 -7.92 17.44
CA GLY A 64 -18.03 -8.78 17.59
C GLY A 64 -18.68 -9.25 16.28
N TYR A 65 -18.39 -8.59 15.15
CA TYR A 65 -18.85 -9.01 13.82
C TYR A 65 -17.67 -9.53 12.98
N TYR A 66 -17.29 -10.80 13.19
CA TYR A 66 -16.42 -11.53 12.28
C TYR A 66 -17.24 -12.61 11.58
N GLY A 67 -17.80 -12.27 10.43
CA GLY A 67 -18.19 -13.26 9.44
C GLY A 67 -17.27 -13.10 8.23
N ASP A 68 -16.76 -14.21 7.69
CA ASP A 68 -16.09 -14.28 6.38
C ASP A 68 -17.04 -13.98 5.21
N ASP A 69 -18.15 -13.30 5.47
CA ASP A 69 -19.17 -12.98 4.50
C ASP A 69 -18.69 -11.78 3.65
N PRO A 70 -18.50 -11.95 2.33
CA PRO A 70 -18.12 -10.87 1.43
C PRO A 70 -19.12 -9.71 1.39
N GLU A 71 -20.39 -9.95 1.76
CA GLU A 71 -21.45 -8.94 1.88
C GLU A 71 -21.39 -8.19 3.22
N ASN A 72 -20.62 -8.70 4.20
CA ASN A 72 -20.51 -8.19 5.55
C ASN A 72 -19.08 -7.70 5.87
N ARG A 73 -18.40 -7.11 4.87
CA ARG A 73 -17.10 -6.47 5.09
C ARG A 73 -17.24 -5.39 6.15
N THR A 74 -16.34 -5.41 7.13
CA THR A 74 -16.28 -4.32 8.11
C THR A 74 -15.94 -3.01 7.39
N ALA A 75 -16.42 -1.88 7.94
CA ALA A 75 -16.09 -0.56 7.40
C ALA A 75 -14.56 -0.37 7.28
N ALA A 76 -13.78 -0.96 8.20
CA ALA A 76 -12.32 -0.96 8.16
C ALA A 76 -11.76 -1.65 6.91
N GLN A 77 -12.27 -2.82 6.52
CA GLN A 77 -11.84 -3.52 5.30
C GLN A 77 -12.19 -2.72 4.04
N MET A 78 -13.39 -2.14 3.97
CA MET A 78 -13.80 -1.31 2.84
C MET A 78 -12.91 -0.07 2.68
N VAL A 79 -12.64 0.62 3.79
CA VAL A 79 -11.75 1.80 3.81
C VAL A 79 -10.33 1.41 3.40
N TRP A 80 -9.80 0.29 3.91
CA TRP A 80 -8.47 -0.20 3.54
C TRP A 80 -8.35 -0.44 2.03
N HIS A 81 -9.25 -1.23 1.45
CA HIS A 81 -9.21 -1.49 0.01
C HIS A 81 -9.33 -0.20 -0.80
N ALA A 82 -10.22 0.73 -0.42
CA ALA A 82 -10.38 2.01 -1.11
C ALA A 82 -9.08 2.83 -1.09
N MET A 83 -8.39 2.89 0.04
CA MET A 83 -7.11 3.61 0.16
C MET A 83 -6.00 2.97 -0.70
N VAL A 84 -5.90 1.64 -0.68
CA VAL A 84 -4.90 0.91 -1.51
C VAL A 84 -5.22 1.03 -3.00
N ASP A 85 -6.48 0.94 -3.38
CA ASP A 85 -6.92 1.09 -4.77
C ASP A 85 -6.64 2.51 -5.27
N MET A 86 -6.90 3.54 -4.45
CA MET A 86 -6.54 4.92 -4.76
C MET A 86 -5.02 5.11 -4.89
N ALA A 87 -4.23 4.53 -3.97
CA ALA A 87 -2.77 4.60 -4.02
C ALA A 87 -2.20 3.99 -5.32
N LEU A 88 -2.86 3.00 -5.91
CA LEU A 88 -2.49 2.41 -7.20
C LEU A 88 -2.92 3.26 -8.41
N GLN A 89 -3.93 4.12 -8.25
CA GLN A 89 -4.38 5.05 -9.29
C GLN A 89 -3.57 6.35 -9.32
N GLU A 90 -2.85 6.67 -8.24
CA GLU A 90 -1.90 7.79 -8.21
C GLU A 90 -0.71 7.53 -9.14
N GLY A 91 -0.59 8.31 -10.22
CA GLY A 91 0.57 8.31 -11.14
C GLY A 91 0.43 7.32 -12.29
#